data_AF-W6TCB3-F1
#
_entry.id   AF-W6TCB3-F1
#
_cell.length_a   1.000
_cell.length_b   1.000
_cell.length_c   1.000
_cell.angle_alpha   90.00
_cell.angle_beta   90.00
_cell.angle_gamma   90.00
#
_symmetry.space_group_name_H-M   'P 1'
#
loop_
_entity.id
_entity.type
_entity.pdbx_description
1 polymer ?
#
loop_
_entity_poly.entity_id
_entity_poly.type
_entity_poly.pdbx_seq_one_letter_code
_entity_poly.pdbx_strand_id
1 'polypeptide(L)'
;MTDSDLMNTWLADDPELAALVGPFLTTTNAPKTVLPAGDRELIGLIALTVQGSLTHFQANVNQALQAGVTPARLLETIYQLTPVIGYPKVAGALTAIHAELAADKLAPDFKPLLSDEQHGVKVQANLYGTEIKNLLAALPAGAGTALPQWLTQHFFNDYYRRSTLTTAQRERYELMALITLNVDFQIKAHARGSLKAGNSAATLVWAAIQLLPYIGFPLIINSVRQIQAAAEALND
;
A
#
# COMPACT_ATOMS: atom_id res chain seq x y z
N MET A 1 18.55 7.36 -14.45
CA MET A 1 19.14 6.37 -13.52
C MET A 1 18.06 5.38 -13.14
N THR A 2 18.31 4.10 -13.31
CA THR A 2 17.39 3.01 -12.91
C THR A 2 17.59 2.67 -11.42
N ASP A 3 16.74 1.84 -10.79
CA ASP A 3 16.98 1.28 -9.43
C ASP A 3 18.37 0.68 -9.28
N SER A 4 18.94 0.16 -10.39
CA SER A 4 20.32 -0.32 -10.39
C SER A 4 21.31 0.81 -10.06
N ASP A 5 21.14 2.03 -10.55
CA ASP A 5 22.13 3.10 -10.36
C ASP A 5 22.16 3.67 -8.93
N LEU A 6 21.03 3.64 -8.19
CA LEU A 6 20.93 4.22 -6.84
C LEU A 6 21.24 3.22 -5.72
N MET A 7 20.99 1.92 -5.93
CA MET A 7 21.59 0.88 -5.09
C MET A 7 23.08 0.68 -5.42
N ASN A 8 23.50 0.83 -6.68
CA ASN A 8 24.89 0.63 -7.09
C ASN A 8 25.85 1.72 -6.62
N THR A 9 25.39 2.93 -6.27
CA THR A 9 26.33 4.02 -5.92
C THR A 9 27.03 3.79 -4.57
N TRP A 10 26.31 3.25 -3.57
CA TRP A 10 26.94 2.87 -2.29
C TRP A 10 27.38 1.41 -2.27
N LEU A 11 26.70 0.51 -3.00
CA LEU A 11 27.16 -0.88 -3.17
C LEU A 11 28.47 -0.96 -3.98
N ALA A 12 28.82 0.05 -4.79
CA ALA A 12 30.14 0.12 -5.43
C ALA A 12 31.28 0.14 -4.40
N ASP A 13 31.04 0.73 -3.22
CA ASP A 13 31.97 0.75 -2.10
C ASP A 13 31.85 -0.51 -1.19
N ASP A 14 30.88 -1.39 -1.46
CA ASP A 14 30.67 -2.70 -0.80
C ASP A 14 30.38 -3.82 -1.83
N PRO A 15 31.41 -4.27 -2.59
CA PRO A 15 31.24 -5.22 -3.68
C PRO A 15 30.78 -6.61 -3.21
N GLU A 16 31.02 -6.97 -1.95
CA GLU A 16 30.56 -8.24 -1.39
C GLU A 16 29.05 -8.25 -1.22
N LEU A 17 28.50 -7.19 -0.60
CA LEU A 17 27.04 -7.06 -0.48
C LEU A 17 26.38 -6.89 -1.84
N ALA A 18 27.02 -6.17 -2.78
CA ALA A 18 26.54 -6.01 -4.14
C ALA A 18 26.34 -7.36 -4.84
N ALA A 19 27.32 -8.26 -4.71
CA ALA A 19 27.27 -9.60 -5.29
C ALA A 19 26.19 -10.49 -4.64
N LEU A 20 25.95 -10.34 -3.35
CA LEU A 20 24.91 -11.09 -2.62
C LEU A 20 23.50 -10.61 -2.96
N VAL A 21 23.29 -9.29 -3.00
CA VAL A 21 21.96 -8.67 -3.11
C VAL A 21 21.54 -8.44 -4.56
N GLY A 22 22.47 -8.23 -5.49
CA GLY A 22 22.17 -7.98 -6.90
C GLY A 22 21.27 -9.05 -7.56
N PRO A 23 21.62 -10.36 -7.49
CA PRO A 23 20.78 -11.43 -8.03
C PRO A 23 19.40 -11.51 -7.35
N PHE A 24 19.35 -11.24 -6.05
CA PHE A 24 18.13 -11.23 -5.26
C PHE A 24 17.18 -10.13 -5.75
N LEU A 25 17.65 -8.88 -5.82
CA LEU A 25 16.86 -7.74 -6.31
C LEU A 25 16.42 -7.91 -7.76
N THR A 26 17.30 -8.46 -8.60
CA THR A 26 16.98 -8.77 -10.01
C THR A 26 15.81 -9.75 -10.09
N THR A 27 15.84 -10.81 -9.27
CA THR A 27 14.79 -11.84 -9.24
C THR A 27 13.47 -11.28 -8.74
N THR A 28 13.49 -10.49 -7.66
CA THR A 28 12.28 -9.91 -7.08
C THR A 28 11.66 -8.86 -8.00
N ASN A 29 12.47 -7.99 -8.61
CA ASN A 29 12.00 -6.89 -9.47
C ASN A 29 11.68 -7.30 -10.90
N ALA A 30 12.01 -8.53 -11.31
CA ALA A 30 11.65 -9.03 -12.63
C ALA A 30 10.13 -8.90 -12.90
N PRO A 31 9.71 -8.55 -14.14
CA PRO A 31 8.30 -8.46 -14.53
C PRO A 31 7.48 -9.68 -14.10
N LYS A 32 6.32 -9.42 -13.48
CA LYS A 32 5.34 -10.44 -13.10
C LYS A 32 4.07 -10.18 -13.90
N THR A 33 3.64 -11.14 -14.71
CA THR A 33 2.50 -10.95 -15.63
C THR A 33 1.20 -10.62 -14.92
N VAL A 34 1.03 -11.05 -13.67
CA VAL A 34 -0.18 -10.83 -12.87
C VAL A 34 -0.23 -9.46 -12.17
N LEU A 35 0.89 -8.71 -12.15
CA LEU A 35 1.01 -7.45 -11.42
C LEU A 35 1.60 -6.36 -12.33
N PRO A 36 0.78 -5.40 -12.80
CA PRO A 36 1.22 -4.31 -13.67
C PRO A 36 2.47 -3.59 -13.16
N ALA A 37 3.31 -3.09 -14.07
CA ALA A 37 4.57 -2.41 -13.71
C ALA A 37 4.35 -1.27 -12.70
N GLY A 38 3.39 -0.38 -12.97
CA GLY A 38 3.09 0.70 -12.03
C GLY A 38 2.60 0.25 -10.65
N ASP A 39 1.96 -0.93 -10.54
CA ASP A 39 1.59 -1.47 -9.22
C ASP A 39 2.82 -1.91 -8.43
N ARG A 40 3.82 -2.48 -9.11
CA ARG A 40 5.06 -2.95 -8.48
C ARG A 40 5.86 -1.80 -7.88
N GLU A 41 6.00 -0.70 -8.63
CA GLU A 41 6.69 0.50 -8.16
C GLU A 41 5.98 1.14 -6.96
N LEU A 42 4.65 1.20 -7.01
CA LEU A 42 3.84 1.74 -5.91
C LEU A 42 3.97 0.92 -4.62
N ILE A 43 4.10 -0.41 -4.72
CA ILE A 43 4.29 -1.29 -3.55
C ILE A 43 5.62 -0.99 -2.84
N GLY A 44 6.70 -0.76 -3.60
CA GLY A 44 7.97 -0.33 -3.02
C GLY A 44 7.86 1.01 -2.29
N LEU A 45 7.19 1.99 -2.90
CA LEU A 45 6.94 3.30 -2.28
C LEU A 45 6.07 3.20 -1.02
N ILE A 46 5.07 2.32 -1.00
CA ILE A 46 4.26 2.04 0.19
C ILE A 46 5.17 1.51 1.31
N ALA A 47 6.03 0.52 1.02
CA ALA A 47 6.92 -0.09 2.01
C ALA A 47 7.87 0.95 2.63
N LEU A 48 8.55 1.72 1.78
CA LEU A 48 9.47 2.78 2.21
C LEU A 48 8.76 3.85 3.04
N THR A 49 7.55 4.26 2.62
CA THR A 49 6.73 5.23 3.35
C THR A 49 6.33 4.70 4.72
N VAL A 50 5.89 3.44 4.82
CA VAL A 50 5.54 2.79 6.09
C VAL A 50 6.74 2.70 7.03
N GLN A 51 7.93 2.42 6.50
CA GLN A 51 9.17 2.36 7.28
C GLN A 51 9.69 3.75 7.68
N GLY A 52 9.23 4.82 7.01
CA GLY A 52 9.79 6.17 7.15
C GLY A 52 11.19 6.29 6.56
N SER A 53 11.57 5.36 5.68
CA SER A 53 12.87 5.37 4.99
C SER A 53 12.75 6.20 3.72
N LEU A 54 13.32 7.41 3.75
CA LEU A 54 13.34 8.31 2.59
C LEU A 54 14.63 8.22 1.78
N THR A 55 15.61 7.45 2.26
CA THR A 55 16.84 7.17 1.52
C THR A 55 16.49 6.40 0.24
N HIS A 56 16.88 6.94 -0.91
CA HIS A 56 16.52 6.47 -2.26
C HIS A 56 15.05 6.63 -2.67
N PHE A 57 14.20 7.27 -1.87
CA PHE A 57 12.77 7.40 -2.18
C PHE A 57 12.50 8.15 -3.49
N GLN A 58 13.31 9.16 -3.82
CA GLN A 58 13.24 9.89 -5.10
C GLN A 58 13.48 8.97 -6.31
N ALA A 59 14.37 7.98 -6.18
CA ALA A 59 14.61 6.96 -7.21
C ALA A 59 13.33 6.24 -7.58
N ASN A 60 12.62 5.76 -6.55
CA ASN A 60 11.42 4.95 -6.69
C ASN A 60 10.24 5.80 -7.19
N VAL A 61 10.19 7.09 -6.84
CA VAL A 61 9.22 8.04 -7.42
C VAL A 61 9.43 8.16 -8.92
N ASN A 62 10.66 8.41 -9.36
CA ASN A 62 10.98 8.55 -10.78
C ASN A 62 10.69 7.27 -11.58
N GLN A 63 10.94 6.10 -10.98
CA GLN A 63 10.61 4.82 -11.60
C GLN A 63 9.10 4.58 -11.71
N ALA A 64 8.34 4.93 -10.67
CA ALA A 64 6.88 4.87 -10.74
C ALA A 64 6.36 5.73 -11.91
N LEU A 65 6.86 6.96 -12.06
CA LEU A 65 6.50 7.86 -13.16
C LEU A 65 6.88 7.26 -14.52
N GLN A 66 8.09 6.72 -14.67
CA GLN A 66 8.55 6.05 -15.89
C GLN A 66 7.74 4.78 -16.22
N ALA A 67 7.24 4.08 -15.21
CA ALA A 67 6.33 2.94 -15.36
C ALA A 67 4.88 3.35 -15.69
N GLY A 68 4.62 4.64 -15.93
CA GLY A 68 3.33 5.19 -16.33
C GLY A 68 2.37 5.47 -15.18
N VAL A 69 2.85 5.50 -13.93
CA VAL A 69 2.03 5.96 -12.80
C VAL A 69 1.82 7.47 -12.92
N THR A 70 0.56 7.91 -12.95
CA THR A 70 0.26 9.34 -13.02
C THR A 70 0.55 10.04 -11.69
N PRO A 71 0.86 11.36 -11.69
CA PRO A 71 1.07 12.10 -10.46
C PRO A 71 -0.11 12.00 -9.48
N ALA A 72 -1.35 12.05 -9.98
CA ALA A 72 -2.54 11.89 -9.15
C ALA A 72 -2.60 10.51 -8.49
N ARG A 73 -2.26 9.44 -9.22
CA ARG A 73 -2.26 8.07 -8.71
C ARG A 73 -1.15 7.83 -7.68
N LEU A 74 0.02 8.41 -7.92
CA LEU A 74 1.15 8.38 -7.00
C LEU A 74 0.78 9.04 -5.67
N LEU A 75 0.27 10.27 -5.72
CA LEU A 75 -0.16 11.01 -4.53
C LEU A 75 -1.31 10.30 -3.80
N GLU A 76 -2.32 9.82 -4.53
CA GLU A 76 -3.45 9.12 -3.94
C GLU A 76 -3.02 7.84 -3.19
N THR A 77 -2.03 7.13 -3.72
CA THR A 77 -1.50 5.93 -3.09
C THR A 77 -0.86 6.23 -1.74
N ILE A 78 -0.20 7.39 -1.60
CA ILE A 78 0.42 7.82 -0.34
C ILE A 78 -0.57 8.50 0.60
N TYR A 79 -1.53 9.28 0.09
CA TYR A 79 -2.57 9.93 0.89
C TYR A 79 -3.37 8.92 1.73
N GLN A 80 -3.82 7.82 1.12
CA GLN A 80 -4.63 6.81 1.81
C GLN A 80 -3.88 6.08 2.93
N LEU A 81 -2.55 6.19 3.01
CA LEU A 81 -1.78 5.58 4.10
C LEU A 81 -1.93 6.37 5.41
N THR A 82 -2.43 7.61 5.37
CA THR A 82 -2.57 8.47 6.56
C THR A 82 -3.31 7.80 7.72
N PRO A 83 -4.52 7.23 7.54
CA PRO A 83 -5.21 6.53 8.63
C PRO A 83 -4.58 5.18 9.00
N VAL A 84 -3.62 4.67 8.21
CA VAL A 84 -2.94 3.38 8.44
C VAL A 84 -1.64 3.55 9.23
N ILE A 85 -0.80 4.52 8.85
CA ILE A 85 0.55 4.70 9.41
C ILE A 85 0.76 6.05 10.12
N GLY A 86 -0.25 6.91 10.12
CA GLY A 86 -0.19 8.26 10.68
C GLY A 86 0.41 9.30 9.74
N TYR A 87 0.02 10.55 9.97
CA TYR A 87 0.39 11.69 9.14
C TYR A 87 1.89 11.96 9.00
N PRO A 88 2.75 11.86 10.04
CA PRO A 88 4.16 12.26 9.92
C PRO A 88 4.94 11.52 8.84
N LYS A 89 4.75 10.19 8.73
CA LYS A 89 5.40 9.36 7.70
C LYS A 89 4.89 9.72 6.30
N VAL A 90 3.58 9.93 6.17
CA VAL A 90 2.95 10.37 4.93
C VAL A 90 3.49 11.74 4.50
N ALA A 91 3.57 12.71 5.42
CA ALA A 91 4.07 14.05 5.14
C ALA A 91 5.52 14.04 4.63
N GLY A 92 6.38 13.19 5.22
CA GLY A 92 7.75 12.99 4.74
C GLY A 92 7.80 12.47 3.30
N ALA A 93 7.03 11.42 3.00
CA ALA A 93 6.95 10.85 1.65
C ALA A 93 6.39 11.86 0.62
N LEU A 94 5.33 12.60 0.98
CA LEU A 94 4.73 13.61 0.11
C LEU A 94 5.66 14.78 -0.17
N THR A 95 6.49 15.17 0.79
CA THR A 95 7.51 16.20 0.59
C THR A 95 8.49 15.79 -0.52
N ALA A 96 8.95 14.54 -0.48
CA ALA A 96 9.82 13.99 -1.52
C ALA A 96 9.11 13.87 -2.88
N ILE A 97 7.86 13.40 -2.92
CA ILE A 97 7.09 13.31 -4.18
C ILE A 97 6.90 14.68 -4.80
N HIS A 98 6.47 15.68 -4.01
CA HIS A 98 6.24 17.02 -4.52
C HIS A 98 7.52 17.66 -5.07
N ALA A 99 8.69 17.37 -4.49
CA ALA A 99 9.96 17.84 -5.03
C ALA A 99 10.22 17.31 -6.45
N GLU A 100 10.03 16.01 -6.68
CA GLU A 100 10.20 15.40 -8.02
C GLU A 100 9.15 15.92 -9.02
N LEU A 101 7.88 15.96 -8.62
CA LEU A 101 6.81 16.48 -9.49
C LEU A 101 7.06 17.95 -9.87
N ALA A 102 7.57 18.76 -8.95
CA ALA A 102 7.92 20.16 -9.23
C ALA A 102 9.12 20.27 -10.19
N ALA A 103 10.15 19.44 -10.02
CA ALA A 103 11.32 19.42 -10.88
C ALA A 103 10.93 19.12 -12.35
N ASP A 104 10.02 18.16 -12.55
CA ASP A 104 9.55 17.76 -13.88
C ASP A 104 8.32 18.54 -14.36
N LYS A 105 7.85 19.52 -13.59
CA LYS A 105 6.64 20.34 -13.87
C LYS A 105 5.39 19.49 -14.12
N LEU A 106 5.27 18.39 -13.39
CA LEU A 106 4.14 17.46 -13.46
C LEU A 106 3.06 17.88 -12.46
N ALA A 107 1.86 18.16 -12.95
CA ALA A 107 0.71 18.47 -12.10
C ALA A 107 -0.21 17.25 -11.95
N PRO A 108 -0.74 16.98 -10.74
CA PRO A 108 -1.74 15.95 -10.56
C PRO A 108 -3.12 16.39 -11.09
N ASP A 109 -3.72 15.52 -11.89
CA ASP A 109 -5.12 15.66 -12.31
C ASP A 109 -6.01 14.75 -11.45
N PHE A 110 -6.62 15.33 -10.41
CA PHE A 110 -7.54 14.62 -9.53
C PHE A 110 -8.96 14.69 -10.06
N LYS A 111 -9.61 13.53 -10.13
CA LYS A 111 -11.05 13.47 -10.40
C LYS A 111 -11.86 14.01 -9.22
N PRO A 112 -13.05 14.60 -9.47
CA PRO A 112 -13.98 14.94 -8.40
C PRO A 112 -14.33 13.73 -7.53
N LEU A 113 -14.68 14.02 -6.27
CA LEU A 113 -15.21 13.00 -5.37
C LEU A 113 -16.50 12.39 -5.94
N LEU A 114 -16.73 11.13 -5.62
CA LEU A 114 -18.03 10.50 -5.84
C LEU A 114 -19.11 11.27 -5.08
N SER A 115 -20.25 11.50 -5.74
CA SER A 115 -21.37 12.27 -5.20
C SER A 115 -22.13 11.56 -4.08
N ASP A 116 -22.08 10.22 -4.06
CA ASP A 116 -22.69 9.42 -2.98
C ASP A 116 -21.89 9.58 -1.68
N GLU A 117 -22.41 10.38 -0.77
CA GLU A 117 -21.81 10.62 0.56
C GLU A 117 -21.76 9.37 1.43
N GLN A 118 -22.61 8.37 1.14
CA GLN A 118 -22.65 7.09 1.85
C GLN A 118 -21.78 6.02 1.20
N HIS A 119 -21.02 6.35 0.15
CA HIS A 119 -20.20 5.39 -0.58
C HIS A 119 -19.21 4.66 0.34
N GLY A 120 -18.48 5.39 1.19
CA GLY A 120 -17.51 4.79 2.11
C GLY A 120 -18.16 3.83 3.10
N VAL A 121 -19.29 4.22 3.71
CA VAL A 121 -20.08 3.37 4.61
C VAL A 121 -20.53 2.07 3.91
N LYS A 122 -21.03 2.17 2.68
CA LYS A 122 -21.46 1.01 1.89
C LYS A 122 -20.30 0.07 1.59
N VAL A 123 -19.13 0.62 1.21
CA VAL A 123 -17.93 -0.18 0.98
C VAL A 123 -17.49 -0.88 2.28
N GLN A 124 -17.39 -0.15 3.39
CA GLN A 124 -17.03 -0.73 4.68
C GLN A 124 -17.96 -1.87 5.08
N ALA A 125 -19.28 -1.66 4.97
CA ALA A 125 -20.27 -2.67 5.29
C ALA A 125 -20.14 -3.92 4.41
N ASN A 126 -19.90 -3.73 3.10
CA ASN A 126 -19.73 -4.84 2.15
C ASN A 126 -18.47 -5.68 2.44
N LEU A 127 -17.34 -5.01 2.72
CA LEU A 127 -16.05 -5.68 2.89
C LEU A 127 -15.91 -6.27 4.31
N TYR A 128 -16.23 -5.49 5.34
CA TYR A 128 -15.91 -5.75 6.74
C TYR A 128 -17.13 -5.96 7.66
N GLY A 129 -18.32 -5.52 7.23
CA GLY A 129 -19.51 -5.53 8.08
C GLY A 129 -19.31 -4.65 9.32
N THR A 130 -19.63 -5.20 10.50
CA THR A 130 -19.60 -4.45 11.78
C THR A 130 -18.53 -4.94 12.75
N GLU A 131 -17.53 -5.68 12.28
CA GLU A 131 -16.57 -6.37 13.15
C GLU A 131 -15.83 -5.42 14.11
N ILE A 132 -15.30 -4.30 13.62
CA ILE A 132 -14.59 -3.31 14.44
C ILE A 132 -15.52 -2.59 15.41
N LYS A 133 -16.73 -2.24 14.95
CA LYS A 133 -17.73 -1.61 15.83
C LYS A 133 -18.06 -2.52 17.02
N ASN A 134 -18.23 -3.81 16.78
CA ASN A 134 -18.54 -4.79 17.81
C ASN A 134 -17.33 -5.03 18.72
N LEU A 135 -16.13 -5.16 18.15
CA LEU A 135 -14.88 -5.37 18.89
C LEU A 135 -14.61 -4.24 19.90
N LEU A 136 -14.91 -3.00 19.52
CA LEU A 136 -14.60 -1.81 20.32
C LEU A 136 -15.74 -1.37 21.25
N ALA A 137 -16.92 -2.00 21.17
CA ALA A 137 -18.16 -1.52 21.82
C ALA A 137 -18.03 -1.33 23.33
N ALA A 138 -17.22 -2.15 24.01
CA ALA A 138 -17.06 -2.11 25.47
C ALA A 138 -15.98 -1.12 25.95
N LEU A 139 -15.35 -0.33 25.06
CA LEU A 139 -14.33 0.63 25.47
C LEU A 139 -14.93 1.77 26.34
N PRO A 140 -14.22 2.20 27.39
CA PRO A 140 -14.73 3.13 28.39
C PRO A 140 -14.85 4.57 27.85
N ALA A 141 -15.50 5.44 28.65
CA ALA A 141 -15.54 6.89 28.43
C ALA A 141 -16.02 7.31 27.02
N GLY A 142 -16.92 6.53 26.42
CA GLY A 142 -17.47 6.80 25.08
C GLY A 142 -16.54 6.43 23.92
N ALA A 143 -15.34 5.92 24.18
CA ALA A 143 -14.37 5.56 23.15
C ALA A 143 -14.89 4.44 22.23
N GLY A 144 -15.72 3.53 22.74
CA GLY A 144 -16.33 2.44 21.96
C GLY A 144 -17.32 2.90 20.90
N THR A 145 -17.83 4.12 21.02
CA THR A 145 -18.65 4.78 20.00
C THR A 145 -17.80 5.65 19.09
N ALA A 146 -16.93 6.49 19.68
CA ALA A 146 -16.16 7.49 18.94
C ALA A 146 -15.18 6.87 17.94
N LEU A 147 -14.39 5.88 18.36
CA LEU A 147 -13.34 5.30 17.52
C LEU A 147 -13.88 4.61 16.24
N PRO A 148 -14.87 3.71 16.29
CA PRO A 148 -15.43 3.13 15.06
C PRO A 148 -16.19 4.15 14.20
N GLN A 149 -16.78 5.19 14.79
CA GLN A 149 -17.39 6.29 14.05
C GLN A 149 -16.32 7.08 13.26
N TRP A 150 -15.21 7.43 13.91
CA TRP A 150 -14.09 8.12 13.26
C TRP A 150 -13.41 7.26 12.20
N LEU A 151 -13.28 5.95 12.43
CA LEU A 151 -12.81 5.03 11.39
C LEU A 151 -13.72 5.11 10.15
N THR A 152 -15.03 5.08 10.33
CA THR A 152 -16.00 5.18 9.23
C THR A 152 -15.88 6.53 8.50
N GLN A 153 -15.80 7.62 9.25
CA GLN A 153 -15.74 8.99 8.71
C GLN A 153 -14.39 9.28 8.03
N HIS A 154 -13.30 9.11 8.77
CA HIS A 154 -11.97 9.58 8.38
C HIS A 154 -11.13 8.55 7.62
N PHE A 155 -11.56 7.28 7.57
CA PHE A 155 -10.95 6.28 6.71
C PHE A 155 -11.85 6.02 5.50
N PHE A 156 -13.04 5.48 5.72
CA PHE A 156 -13.85 5.04 4.60
C PHE A 156 -14.46 6.21 3.82
N ASN A 157 -15.14 7.16 4.45
CA ASN A 157 -15.79 8.25 3.71
C ASN A 157 -14.79 9.21 3.05
N ASP A 158 -13.72 9.60 3.74
CA ASP A 158 -12.74 10.55 3.22
C ASP A 158 -11.94 9.98 2.03
N TYR A 159 -11.56 8.70 2.06
CA TYR A 159 -10.69 8.11 1.03
C TYR A 159 -11.44 7.32 -0.04
N TYR A 160 -12.49 6.55 0.29
CA TYR A 160 -13.15 5.67 -0.70
C TYR A 160 -14.03 6.43 -1.70
N ARG A 161 -14.37 7.69 -1.42
CA ARG A 161 -15.04 8.58 -2.39
C ARG A 161 -14.08 9.16 -3.42
N ARG A 162 -12.76 9.03 -3.24
CA ARG A 162 -11.76 9.51 -4.20
C ARG A 162 -11.60 8.44 -5.29
N SER A 163 -11.84 8.79 -6.54
CA SER A 163 -11.97 7.81 -7.64
C SER A 163 -10.68 7.56 -8.42
N THR A 164 -9.56 8.16 -8.00
CA THR A 164 -8.24 7.94 -8.62
C THR A 164 -7.76 6.50 -8.46
N LEU A 165 -8.08 5.85 -7.33
CA LEU A 165 -7.89 4.41 -7.10
C LEU A 165 -9.25 3.71 -7.04
N THR A 166 -9.34 2.54 -7.65
CA THR A 166 -10.47 1.62 -7.46
C THR A 166 -10.45 1.02 -6.05
N THR A 167 -11.59 0.54 -5.55
CA THR A 167 -11.66 -0.17 -4.27
C THR A 167 -10.68 -1.33 -4.19
N ALA A 168 -10.54 -2.12 -5.26
CA ALA A 168 -9.58 -3.21 -5.34
C ALA A 168 -8.12 -2.72 -5.16
N GLN A 169 -7.75 -1.60 -5.79
CA GLN A 169 -6.41 -1.02 -5.63
C GLN A 169 -6.16 -0.49 -4.22
N ARG A 170 -7.15 0.21 -3.63
CA ARG A 170 -7.06 0.73 -2.26
C ARG A 170 -6.77 -0.38 -1.28
N GLU A 171 -7.63 -1.40 -1.28
CA GLU A 171 -7.54 -2.52 -0.36
C GLU A 171 -6.24 -3.30 -0.53
N ARG A 172 -5.80 -3.51 -1.77
CA ARG A 172 -4.51 -4.17 -2.04
C ARG A 172 -3.34 -3.36 -1.49
N TYR A 173 -3.33 -2.04 -1.65
CA TYR A 173 -2.24 -1.18 -1.19
C TYR A 173 -2.25 -0.98 0.33
N GLU A 174 -3.43 -0.88 0.93
CA GLU A 174 -3.61 -0.89 2.38
C GLU A 174 -3.11 -2.22 2.97
N LEU A 175 -3.43 -3.36 2.34
CA LEU A 175 -2.89 -4.66 2.74
C LEU A 175 -1.35 -4.67 2.69
N MET A 176 -0.72 -4.11 1.65
CA MET A 176 0.75 -4.05 1.58
C MET A 176 1.35 -3.18 2.69
N ALA A 177 0.68 -2.08 3.05
CA ALA A 177 1.09 -1.24 4.16
C ALA A 177 0.98 -1.99 5.50
N LEU A 178 -0.11 -2.72 5.72
CA LEU A 178 -0.36 -3.52 6.93
C LEU A 178 0.61 -4.70 7.06
N ILE A 179 0.95 -5.35 5.94
CA ILE A 179 2.01 -6.37 5.88
C ILE A 179 3.35 -5.77 6.30
N THR A 180 3.67 -4.57 5.79
CA THR A 180 4.91 -3.86 6.15
C THR A 180 4.94 -3.46 7.64
N LEU A 181 3.78 -3.12 8.22
CA LEU A 181 3.63 -2.87 9.67
C LEU A 181 3.65 -4.16 10.52
N ASN A 182 3.49 -5.32 9.91
CA ASN A 182 3.38 -6.62 10.58
C ASN A 182 2.23 -6.70 11.63
N VAL A 183 1.03 -6.29 11.23
CA VAL A 183 -0.17 -6.27 12.10
C VAL A 183 -1.17 -7.38 11.76
N ASP A 184 -0.98 -8.56 12.37
CA ASP A 184 -1.67 -9.82 12.02
C ASP A 184 -3.21 -9.73 11.93
N PHE A 185 -3.86 -9.09 12.91
CA PHE A 185 -5.32 -8.96 12.91
C PHE A 185 -5.83 -8.22 11.66
N GLN A 186 -5.18 -7.11 11.32
CA GLN A 186 -5.53 -6.27 10.18
C GLN A 186 -5.12 -6.92 8.85
N ILE A 187 -3.99 -7.62 8.79
CA ILE A 187 -3.57 -8.37 7.59
C ILE A 187 -4.64 -9.41 7.22
N LYS A 188 -5.16 -10.17 8.18
CA LYS A 188 -6.25 -11.14 7.94
C LYS A 188 -7.52 -10.46 7.43
N ALA A 189 -7.92 -9.36 8.07
CA ALA A 189 -9.12 -8.61 7.68
C ALA A 189 -9.00 -8.04 6.26
N HIS A 190 -7.89 -7.35 5.94
CA HIS A 190 -7.68 -6.74 4.63
C HIS A 190 -7.32 -7.75 3.53
N ALA A 191 -6.79 -8.94 3.84
CA ALA A 191 -6.67 -10.02 2.87
C ALA A 191 -8.06 -10.44 2.37
N ARG A 192 -9.00 -10.70 3.30
CA ARG A 192 -10.40 -11.00 2.97
C ARG A 192 -11.10 -9.81 2.28
N GLY A 193 -10.90 -8.59 2.80
CA GLY A 193 -11.44 -7.36 2.22
C GLY A 193 -10.97 -7.14 0.78
N SER A 194 -9.69 -7.31 0.52
CA SER A 194 -9.08 -7.19 -0.82
C SER A 194 -9.64 -8.19 -1.83
N LEU A 195 -9.89 -9.43 -1.41
CA LEU A 195 -10.51 -10.46 -2.24
C LEU A 195 -11.96 -10.09 -2.57
N LYS A 196 -12.75 -9.69 -1.57
CA LYS A 196 -14.13 -9.20 -1.77
C LYS A 196 -14.21 -7.93 -2.64
N ALA A 197 -13.17 -7.09 -2.60
CA ALA A 197 -13.05 -5.92 -3.45
C ALA A 197 -12.70 -6.24 -4.92
N GLY A 198 -12.43 -7.52 -5.24
CA GLY A 198 -12.23 -8.01 -6.60
C GLY A 198 -10.77 -8.33 -6.97
N ASN A 199 -9.84 -8.32 -6.02
CA ASN A 199 -8.49 -8.83 -6.29
C ASN A 199 -8.50 -10.36 -6.35
N SER A 200 -7.69 -10.94 -7.24
CA SER A 200 -7.41 -12.37 -7.20
C SER A 200 -6.40 -12.71 -6.11
N ALA A 201 -6.47 -13.94 -5.57
CA ALA A 201 -5.46 -14.44 -4.63
C ALA A 201 -4.04 -14.36 -5.23
N ALA A 202 -3.90 -14.70 -6.52
CA ALA A 202 -2.62 -14.60 -7.22
C ALA A 202 -2.07 -13.16 -7.23
N THR A 203 -2.92 -12.17 -7.51
CA THR A 203 -2.52 -10.75 -7.47
C THR A 203 -2.04 -10.35 -6.07
N LEU A 204 -2.74 -10.76 -5.01
CA LEU A 204 -2.36 -10.40 -3.63
C LEU A 204 -1.08 -11.08 -3.18
N VAL A 205 -0.89 -12.36 -3.51
CA VAL A 205 0.35 -13.10 -3.22
C VAL A 205 1.55 -12.47 -3.93
N TRP A 206 1.42 -12.16 -5.21
CA TRP A 206 2.51 -11.52 -5.95
C TRP A 206 2.77 -10.08 -5.50
N ALA A 207 1.75 -9.35 -5.05
CA ALA A 207 1.92 -8.05 -4.40
C ALA A 207 2.70 -8.18 -3.09
N ALA A 208 2.37 -9.17 -2.24
CA ALA A 208 3.13 -9.44 -1.02
C ALA A 208 4.58 -9.82 -1.33
N ILE A 209 4.84 -10.67 -2.32
CA ILE A 209 6.20 -11.02 -2.75
C ILE A 209 6.99 -9.80 -3.25
N GLN A 210 6.32 -8.80 -3.83
CA GLN A 210 6.98 -7.55 -4.25
C GLN A 210 7.55 -6.74 -3.07
N LEU A 211 7.05 -6.96 -1.85
CA LEU A 211 7.60 -6.34 -0.63
C LEU A 211 8.91 -7.00 -0.15
N LEU A 212 9.30 -8.16 -0.69
CA LEU A 212 10.42 -8.97 -0.20
C LEU A 212 11.76 -8.20 -0.08
N PRO A 213 12.15 -7.32 -1.03
CA PRO A 213 13.35 -6.49 -0.88
C PRO A 213 13.32 -5.52 0.30
N TYR A 214 12.13 -5.15 0.74
CA TYR A 214 11.91 -4.10 1.74
C TYR A 214 11.73 -4.67 3.15
N ILE A 215 11.14 -5.86 3.28
CA ILE A 215 10.74 -6.43 4.59
C ILE A 215 11.19 -7.87 4.84
N GLY A 216 11.82 -8.51 3.86
CA GLY A 216 12.43 -9.83 4.01
C GLY A 216 11.46 -11.01 4.07
N PHE A 217 12.01 -12.23 3.93
CA PHE A 217 11.23 -13.46 3.80
C PHE A 217 10.23 -13.77 4.92
N PRO A 218 10.55 -13.63 6.23
CA PRO A 218 9.65 -14.09 7.29
C PRO A 218 8.27 -13.42 7.25
N LEU A 219 8.24 -12.10 7.02
CA LEU A 219 7.00 -11.34 6.92
C LEU A 219 6.21 -11.71 5.67
N ILE A 220 6.89 -11.96 4.54
CA ILE A 220 6.23 -12.38 3.30
C ILE A 220 5.62 -13.77 3.45
N ILE A 221 6.35 -14.74 4.00
CA ILE A 221 5.86 -16.11 4.18
C ILE A 221 4.60 -16.12 5.06
N ASN A 222 4.62 -15.39 6.17
CA ASN A 222 3.46 -15.29 7.06
C ASN A 222 2.26 -14.65 6.36
N SER A 223 2.49 -13.57 5.61
CA SER A 223 1.42 -12.83 4.93
C SER A 223 0.81 -13.62 3.77
N VAL A 224 1.63 -14.31 2.97
CA VAL A 224 1.17 -15.18 1.87
C VAL A 224 0.29 -16.31 2.41
N ARG A 225 0.67 -16.93 3.54
CA ARG A 225 -0.17 -17.95 4.19
C ARG A 225 -1.54 -17.40 4.61
N GLN A 226 -1.60 -16.17 5.12
CA GLN A 226 -2.87 -15.54 5.52
C GLN A 226 -3.73 -15.18 4.31
N ILE A 227 -3.14 -14.68 3.23
CA ILE A 227 -3.84 -14.41 1.97
C ILE A 227 -4.44 -15.71 1.42
N GLN A 228 -3.67 -16.79 1.41
CA GLN A 228 -4.13 -18.09 0.93
C GLN A 228 -5.29 -18.63 1.77
N ALA A 229 -5.17 -18.59 3.10
CA ALA A 229 -6.24 -19.03 3.99
C ALA A 229 -7.53 -18.19 3.83
N ALA A 230 -7.40 -16.88 3.60
CA ALA A 230 -8.55 -16.02 3.32
C ALA A 230 -9.22 -16.34 1.98
N ALA A 231 -8.45 -16.74 0.97
CA ALA A 231 -8.97 -17.14 -0.34
C ALA A 231 -9.70 -18.49 -0.27
N GLU A 232 -9.16 -19.46 0.46
CA GLU A 232 -9.80 -20.75 0.70
C GLU A 232 -11.16 -20.57 1.39
N ALA A 233 -11.19 -19.81 2.49
CA ALA A 233 -12.42 -19.57 3.25
C ALA A 233 -13.52 -18.78 2.53
N LEU A 234 -13.23 -18.15 1.38
CA LEU A 234 -14.24 -17.46 0.56
C LEU A 234 -14.80 -18.34 -0.56
N ASN A 235 -14.16 -19.47 -0.85
CA ASN A 235 -14.63 -20.44 -1.85
C ASN A 235 -15.44 -21.59 -1.22
N ASP A 236 -15.44 -21.70 0.11
CA ASP A 236 -16.28 -22.61 0.90
C ASP A 236 -17.67 -21.99 1.18
#